data_AF-A0A967RM87-F1
#
_entry.id   AF-A0A967RM87-F1
#
_cell.length_a   1.000
_cell.length_b   1.000
_cell.length_c   1.000
_cell.angle_alpha   90.00
_cell.angle_beta   90.00
_cell.angle_gamma   90.00
#
_symmetry.space_group_name_H-M   'P 1'
#
loop_
_entity.id
_entity.type
_entity.pdbx_description
1 polymer ?
#
loop_
_entity_poly.entity_id
_entity_poly.type
_entity_poly.pdbx_seq_one_letter_code
_entity_poly.pdbx_strand_id
1 'polypeptide(L)'
;EHGILIRGGEALETAHKLNAIVLDKTGTITKGEPAVTDVLTVEGYGNGEILGLAASAEKGSEHPLGEAILKKALEDDLDLEDPTDFNAIPGHGIEATIEGKSVLLGNTKLMNDRDIDLKDLPQQAEAISGEGKTPMWIAVDAHIAGIIAVADTLKENSKTAVAALHNLGLEVIMLTGDNKRTADAIANQIGIDRTLAEVLPEGKASEIKKLQTENKKVAMVGDGINDAPALAQADVGLAIGTGTDVAMESSDITLITGDLTGVVTAIALSKATIRNIKQNLFWAFAYNTILIPVAAGVLFPFFGILLNPIFAAAAMALSSVTVVTNALRLRRFKPPIIDKAMVGA
;
A
#
# COMPACT_ATOMS: atom_id res chain seq x y z
N GLU A 1 10.49 9.86 16.69
CA GLU A 1 9.42 9.69 17.69
C GLU A 1 8.28 8.82 17.20
N HIS A 2 7.85 8.91 15.93
CA HIS A 2 6.72 8.12 15.41
C HIS A 2 7.10 6.94 14.48
N GLY A 3 8.37 6.54 14.42
CA GLY A 3 8.81 5.47 13.52
C GLY A 3 8.79 5.83 12.03
N ILE A 4 8.83 7.13 11.70
CA ILE A 4 8.76 7.66 10.33
C ILE A 4 10.09 8.34 10.01
N LEU A 5 10.72 7.93 8.92
CA LEU A 5 11.92 8.53 8.36
C LEU A 5 11.54 9.29 7.09
N ILE A 6 11.79 10.59 7.05
CA ILE A 6 11.48 11.44 5.89
C ILE A 6 12.79 11.91 5.29
N ARG A 7 13.00 11.64 3.99
CA ARG A 7 14.17 12.09 3.24
C ARG A 7 13.91 13.49 2.68
N GLY A 8 14.56 14.48 3.28
CA GLY A 8 14.51 15.86 2.81
C GLY A 8 13.20 16.60 3.13
N GLY A 9 13.22 17.92 2.92
CA GLY A 9 12.05 18.78 3.16
C GLY A 9 11.02 18.75 2.03
N GLU A 10 11.43 18.37 0.81
CA GLU A 10 10.56 18.34 -0.37
C GLU A 10 9.47 17.28 -0.25
N ALA A 11 9.83 16.06 0.19
CA ALA A 11 8.86 15.00 0.48
C ALA A 11 7.76 15.47 1.44
N LEU A 12 8.15 16.23 2.47
CA LEU A 12 7.22 16.80 3.44
C LEU A 12 6.32 17.88 2.81
N GLU A 13 6.83 18.70 1.90
CA GLU A 13 6.02 19.70 1.20
C GLU A 13 5.05 19.09 0.20
N THR A 14 5.52 18.13 -0.59
CA THR A 14 4.71 17.43 -1.60
C THR A 14 3.62 16.58 -0.95
N ALA A 15 3.92 15.91 0.18
CA ALA A 15 2.95 15.11 0.93
C ALA A 15 1.72 15.92 1.39
N HIS A 16 1.85 17.24 1.61
CA HIS A 16 0.71 18.08 2.00
C HIS A 16 -0.27 18.31 0.84
N LYS A 17 0.24 18.27 -0.41
CA LYS A 17 -0.50 18.55 -1.65
C LYS A 17 -1.13 17.29 -2.25
N LEU A 18 -0.86 16.11 -1.69
CA LEU A 18 -1.43 14.84 -2.13
C LEU A 18 -2.96 14.88 -2.09
N ASN A 19 -3.57 14.31 -3.13
CA ASN A 19 -5.02 14.13 -3.25
C ASN A 19 -5.41 12.68 -3.58
N ALA A 20 -4.46 11.82 -3.93
CA ALA A 20 -4.66 10.39 -4.12
C ALA A 20 -3.54 9.59 -3.46
N ILE A 21 -3.88 8.42 -2.93
CA ILE A 21 -2.93 7.46 -2.37
C ILE A 21 -3.21 6.07 -2.93
N VAL A 22 -2.18 5.48 -3.51
CA VAL A 22 -2.18 4.12 -4.05
C VAL A 22 -1.54 3.21 -3.01
N LEU A 23 -2.27 2.19 -2.60
CA LEU A 23 -1.82 1.18 -1.65
C LEU A 23 -1.59 -0.12 -2.43
N ASP A 24 -0.38 -0.67 -2.36
CA ASP A 24 -0.20 -2.07 -2.74
C ASP A 24 -1.05 -2.96 -1.82
N LYS A 25 -1.53 -4.09 -2.33
CA LYS A 25 -2.31 -5.03 -1.53
C LYS A 25 -1.42 -5.80 -0.57
N THR A 26 -0.45 -6.54 -1.11
CA THR A 26 0.29 -7.58 -0.40
C THR A 26 1.29 -6.94 0.55
N GLY A 27 1.29 -7.35 1.82
CA GLY A 27 2.21 -6.82 2.83
C GLY A 27 1.95 -5.37 3.25
N THR A 28 1.07 -4.64 2.56
CA THR A 28 0.66 -3.27 2.88
C THR A 28 -0.73 -3.27 3.52
N ILE A 29 -1.78 -3.60 2.77
CA ILE A 29 -3.16 -3.74 3.27
C ILE A 29 -3.36 -5.07 4.00
N THR A 30 -2.74 -6.12 3.50
CA THR A 30 -2.77 -7.46 4.05
C THR A 30 -1.49 -7.77 4.82
N LYS A 31 -1.47 -8.89 5.56
CA LYS A 31 -0.31 -9.30 6.36
C LYS A 31 0.89 -9.69 5.49
N GLY A 32 0.67 -10.06 4.23
CA GLY A 32 1.73 -10.58 3.36
C GLY A 32 2.01 -12.06 3.62
N GLU A 33 1.12 -12.74 4.34
CA GLU A 33 1.23 -14.16 4.70
C GLU A 33 -0.01 -14.88 4.13
N PRO A 34 -0.02 -15.18 2.83
CA PRO A 34 -1.11 -15.93 2.23
C PRO A 34 -1.24 -17.32 2.89
N ALA A 35 -2.49 -17.78 3.02
CA ALA A 35 -2.80 -19.09 3.55
C ALA A 35 -3.89 -19.77 2.71
N VAL A 36 -3.80 -21.09 2.60
CA VAL A 36 -4.87 -21.90 1.99
C VAL A 36 -6.09 -21.85 2.90
N THR A 37 -7.24 -21.54 2.31
CA THR A 37 -8.52 -21.38 3.02
C THR A 37 -9.52 -22.46 2.65
N ASP A 38 -9.60 -22.81 1.37
CA ASP A 38 -10.53 -23.82 0.86
C ASP A 38 -9.82 -24.71 -0.17
N VAL A 39 -10.18 -25.99 -0.18
CA VAL A 39 -9.79 -26.94 -1.22
C VAL A 39 -11.07 -27.58 -1.75
N LEU A 40 -11.39 -27.30 -3.01
CA LEU A 40 -12.54 -27.86 -3.70
C LEU A 40 -12.04 -28.86 -4.74
N THR A 41 -12.53 -30.09 -4.70
CA THR A 41 -12.14 -31.13 -5.64
C THR A 41 -13.32 -31.56 -6.50
N VAL A 42 -13.03 -32.05 -7.71
CA VAL A 42 -14.03 -32.75 -8.52
C VAL A 42 -14.15 -34.21 -8.09
N GLU A 43 -15.23 -34.88 -8.50
CA GLU A 43 -15.40 -36.32 -8.25
C GLU A 43 -14.19 -37.12 -8.77
N GLY A 44 -13.64 -37.97 -7.90
CA GLY A 44 -12.48 -38.81 -8.19
C GLY A 44 -11.18 -38.34 -7.53
N TYR A 45 -11.12 -37.12 -6.98
CA TYR A 45 -9.94 -36.61 -6.28
C TYR A 45 -10.21 -36.33 -4.80
N GLY A 46 -9.26 -36.72 -3.95
CA GLY A 46 -9.26 -36.38 -2.53
C GLY A 46 -8.60 -35.03 -2.23
N ASN A 47 -9.03 -34.34 -1.17
CA ASN A 47 -8.44 -33.05 -0.77
C ASN A 47 -6.92 -33.14 -0.54
N GLY A 48 -6.46 -34.19 0.16
CA GLY A 48 -5.03 -34.39 0.43
C GLY A 48 -4.22 -34.73 -0.82
N GLU A 49 -4.80 -35.46 -1.77
CA GLU A 49 -4.15 -35.76 -3.06
C GLU A 49 -3.94 -34.48 -3.87
N ILE A 50 -4.97 -33.65 -4.00
CA ILE A 50 -4.90 -32.39 -4.74
C ILE A 50 -3.93 -31.40 -4.10
N LEU A 51 -4.00 -31.28 -2.77
CA LEU A 51 -3.10 -30.40 -2.04
C LEU A 51 -1.65 -30.88 -2.14
N GLY A 52 -1.40 -32.19 -2.06
CA GLY A 52 -0.08 -32.80 -2.23
C GLY A 52 0.49 -32.60 -3.63
N LEU A 53 -0.32 -32.78 -4.68
CA LEU A 53 0.09 -32.52 -6.06
C LEU A 53 0.41 -31.04 -6.31
N ALA A 54 -0.44 -30.14 -5.80
CA ALA A 54 -0.20 -28.69 -5.91
C ALA A 54 1.07 -28.26 -5.17
N ALA A 55 1.26 -28.73 -3.93
CA ALA A 55 2.44 -28.43 -3.14
C ALA A 55 3.72 -29.00 -3.76
N SER A 56 3.65 -30.21 -4.32
CA SER A 56 4.78 -30.82 -5.05
C SER A 56 5.13 -30.01 -6.30
N ALA A 57 4.14 -29.51 -7.05
CA ALA A 57 4.36 -28.65 -8.20
C ALA A 57 5.01 -27.30 -7.81
N GLU A 58 4.60 -26.71 -6.68
CA GLU A 58 5.09 -25.40 -6.20
C GLU A 58 6.46 -25.46 -5.51
N LYS A 59 7.06 -26.63 -5.26
CA LYS A 59 8.42 -26.72 -4.68
C LYS A 59 9.49 -25.97 -5.49
N GLY A 60 9.31 -25.84 -6.81
CA GLY A 60 10.21 -25.11 -7.70
C GLY A 60 9.93 -23.61 -7.81
N SER A 61 8.91 -23.11 -7.11
CA SER A 61 8.36 -21.76 -7.23
C SER A 61 8.66 -20.94 -5.99
N GLU A 62 9.11 -19.70 -6.18
CA GLU A 62 9.29 -18.73 -5.09
C GLU A 62 8.05 -17.82 -4.92
N HIS A 63 6.92 -18.19 -5.53
CA HIS A 63 5.72 -17.36 -5.48
C HIS A 63 5.04 -17.47 -4.11
N PRO A 64 4.63 -16.36 -3.46
CA PRO A 64 4.00 -16.41 -2.13
C PRO A 64 2.75 -17.30 -2.05
N LEU A 65 1.95 -17.38 -3.12
CA LEU A 65 0.80 -18.29 -3.18
C LEU A 65 1.21 -19.77 -3.18
N GLY A 66 2.34 -20.10 -3.81
CA GLY A 66 2.90 -21.45 -3.82
C GLY A 66 3.46 -21.83 -2.46
N GLU A 67 4.17 -20.91 -1.79
CA GLU A 67 4.64 -21.10 -0.41
C GLU A 67 3.47 -21.36 0.56
N ALA A 68 2.33 -20.67 0.38
CA ALA A 68 1.14 -20.91 1.19
C ALA A 68 0.60 -22.35 1.03
N ILE A 69 0.59 -22.87 -0.19
CA ILE A 69 0.18 -24.24 -0.51
C ILE A 69 1.16 -25.24 0.09
N LEU A 70 2.46 -25.02 -0.12
CA LEU A 70 3.51 -25.86 0.42
C LEU A 70 3.44 -25.94 1.94
N LYS A 71 3.32 -24.78 2.61
CA LYS A 71 3.17 -24.70 4.07
C LYS A 71 1.95 -25.48 4.54
N LYS A 72 0.80 -25.33 3.88
CA LYS A 72 -0.42 -26.04 4.26
C LYS A 72 -0.26 -27.56 4.10
N ALA A 73 0.36 -28.03 3.03
CA ALA A 73 0.60 -29.45 2.81
C ALA A 73 1.55 -30.07 3.85
N LEU A 74 2.57 -29.32 4.26
CA LEU A 74 3.48 -29.73 5.35
C LEU A 74 2.78 -29.74 6.72
N GLU A 75 1.88 -28.79 6.99
CA GLU A 75 1.06 -28.77 8.21
C GLU A 75 0.07 -29.95 8.29
N ASP A 76 -0.37 -30.45 7.13
CA ASP A 76 -1.27 -31.60 7.00
C ASP A 76 -0.51 -32.94 6.90
N ASP A 77 0.81 -32.95 7.14
CA ASP A 77 1.70 -34.12 7.09
C ASP A 77 1.61 -34.91 5.76
N LEU A 78 1.48 -34.18 4.63
CA LEU A 78 1.42 -34.80 3.30
C LEU A 78 2.81 -35.10 2.75
N ASP A 79 2.96 -36.26 2.12
CA ASP A 79 4.17 -36.62 1.38
C ASP A 79 4.27 -35.79 0.09
N LEU A 80 5.41 -35.13 -0.11
CA LEU A 80 5.66 -34.25 -1.23
C LEU A 80 6.77 -34.79 -2.12
N GLU A 81 6.46 -34.92 -3.41
CA GLU A 81 7.38 -35.37 -4.44
C GLU A 81 8.16 -34.19 -5.03
N ASP A 82 9.29 -34.46 -5.68
CA ASP A 82 10.05 -33.43 -6.39
C ASP A 82 9.57 -33.31 -7.84
N PRO A 83 9.26 -32.10 -8.33
CA PRO A 83 8.75 -31.91 -9.68
C PRO A 83 9.84 -32.16 -10.73
N THR A 84 9.48 -32.86 -11.81
CA THR A 84 10.25 -32.89 -13.05
C THR A 84 9.63 -31.94 -14.09
N ASP A 85 10.44 -31.39 -14.98
CA ASP A 85 9.97 -30.48 -16.05
C ASP A 85 9.15 -29.27 -15.57
N PHE A 86 9.60 -28.63 -14.48
CA PHE A 86 8.98 -27.42 -13.95
C PHE A 86 9.13 -26.22 -14.90
N ASN A 87 8.02 -25.53 -15.15
CA ASN A 87 7.97 -24.31 -15.94
C ASN A 87 7.04 -23.27 -15.28
N ALA A 88 7.59 -22.12 -14.90
CA ALA A 88 6.82 -20.99 -14.40
C ALA A 88 6.41 -20.05 -15.54
N ILE A 89 5.12 -19.74 -15.64
CA ILE A 89 4.54 -18.88 -16.68
C ILE A 89 4.04 -17.59 -16.01
N PRO A 90 4.80 -16.48 -16.10
CA PRO A 90 4.45 -15.22 -15.45
C PRO A 90 3.03 -14.76 -15.78
N GLY A 91 2.29 -14.39 -14.73
CA GLY A 91 0.89 -13.96 -14.84
C GLY A 91 -0.13 -15.05 -15.18
N HIS A 92 0.27 -16.32 -15.23
CA HIS A 92 -0.62 -17.46 -15.56
C HIS A 92 -0.58 -18.53 -14.45
N GLY A 93 0.61 -19.01 -14.08
CA GLY A 93 0.78 -20.06 -13.08
C GLY A 93 2.02 -20.91 -13.35
N ILE A 94 1.96 -22.18 -12.99
CA ILE A 94 3.04 -23.14 -13.16
C ILE A 94 2.55 -24.42 -13.85
N GLU A 95 3.51 -25.11 -14.46
CA GLU A 95 3.34 -26.44 -15.04
C GLU A 95 4.48 -27.33 -14.55
N ALA A 96 4.16 -28.54 -14.14
CA ALA A 96 5.15 -29.50 -13.65
C ALA A 96 4.69 -30.93 -13.94
N THR A 97 5.64 -31.87 -13.88
CA THR A 97 5.35 -33.30 -13.91
C THR A 97 5.65 -33.89 -12.54
N ILE A 98 4.64 -34.51 -11.91
CA ILE A 98 4.74 -35.13 -10.58
C ILE A 98 4.41 -36.61 -10.73
N GLU A 99 5.33 -37.52 -10.36
CA GLU A 99 5.15 -38.96 -10.52
C GLU A 99 4.74 -39.41 -11.95
N GLY A 100 5.17 -38.67 -12.97
CA GLY A 100 4.79 -38.91 -14.36
C GLY A 100 3.41 -38.37 -14.77
N LYS A 101 2.67 -37.73 -13.86
CA LYS A 101 1.42 -37.01 -14.15
C LYS A 101 1.72 -35.56 -14.51
N SER A 102 1.05 -35.04 -15.53
CA SER A 102 1.15 -33.63 -15.90
C SER A 102 0.24 -32.79 -15.01
N VAL A 103 0.80 -31.84 -14.25
CA VAL A 103 0.08 -30.97 -13.32
C VAL A 103 0.17 -29.53 -13.79
N LEU A 104 -0.99 -28.87 -13.89
CA LEU A 104 -1.12 -27.43 -14.13
C LEU A 104 -1.71 -26.79 -12.88
N LEU A 105 -1.12 -25.68 -12.42
CA LEU A 105 -1.64 -24.91 -11.29
C LEU A 105 -1.58 -23.43 -11.62
N GLY A 106 -2.73 -22.74 -11.65
CA GLY A 106 -2.75 -21.33 -12.03
C GLY A 106 -4.12 -20.70 -12.16
N ASN A 107 -4.19 -19.61 -12.92
CA ASN A 107 -5.42 -18.86 -13.17
C ASN A 107 -6.21 -19.39 -14.39
N THR A 108 -7.36 -18.77 -14.67
CA THR A 108 -8.22 -19.14 -15.80
C THR A 108 -7.52 -18.98 -17.16
N LYS A 109 -6.56 -18.06 -17.31
CA LYS A 109 -5.82 -17.88 -18.57
C LYS A 109 -4.97 -19.12 -18.87
N LEU A 110 -4.25 -19.64 -17.87
CA LEU A 110 -3.47 -20.88 -18.01
C LEU A 110 -4.36 -22.06 -18.45
N MET A 111 -5.52 -22.20 -17.82
CA MET A 111 -6.43 -23.30 -18.12
C MET A 111 -6.99 -23.21 -19.55
N ASN A 112 -7.33 -21.99 -20.00
CA ASN A 112 -7.78 -21.76 -21.37
C ASN A 112 -6.66 -21.98 -22.39
N ASP A 113 -5.43 -21.52 -22.10
CA ASP A 113 -4.27 -21.68 -22.99
C ASP A 113 -3.88 -23.15 -23.18
N ARG A 114 -4.26 -24.01 -22.24
CA ARG A 114 -4.05 -25.47 -22.27
C ARG A 114 -5.31 -26.27 -22.56
N ASP A 115 -6.35 -25.60 -23.06
CA ASP A 115 -7.62 -26.21 -23.48
C ASP A 115 -8.28 -27.10 -22.39
N ILE A 116 -8.14 -26.72 -21.12
CA ILE A 116 -8.73 -27.44 -19.98
C ILE A 116 -10.21 -27.08 -19.83
N ASP A 117 -11.08 -28.09 -19.86
CA ASP A 117 -12.51 -27.91 -19.56
C ASP A 117 -12.74 -27.70 -18.05
N LEU A 118 -13.18 -26.50 -17.69
CA LEU A 118 -13.44 -26.09 -16.30
C LEU A 118 -14.77 -26.63 -15.74
N LYS A 119 -15.63 -27.24 -16.57
CA LYS A 119 -16.94 -27.79 -16.16
C LYS A 119 -17.78 -26.74 -15.39
N ASP A 120 -18.40 -27.13 -14.27
CA ASP A 120 -19.28 -26.29 -13.44
C ASP A 120 -18.56 -25.51 -12.33
N LEU A 121 -17.24 -25.71 -12.18
CA LEU A 121 -16.42 -25.03 -11.17
C LEU A 121 -16.31 -23.50 -11.33
N PRO A 122 -16.50 -22.86 -12.50
CA PRO A 122 -16.44 -21.39 -12.61
C PRO A 122 -17.38 -20.66 -11.65
N GLN A 123 -18.57 -21.20 -11.38
CA GLN A 123 -19.50 -20.58 -10.44
C GLN A 123 -18.97 -20.63 -9.00
N GLN A 124 -18.28 -21.71 -8.62
CA GLN A 124 -17.66 -21.85 -7.30
C GLN A 124 -16.43 -20.95 -7.17
N ALA A 125 -15.60 -20.88 -8.21
CA ALA A 125 -14.47 -19.95 -8.27
C ALA A 125 -14.92 -18.49 -8.11
N GLU A 126 -16.02 -18.12 -8.77
CA GLU A 126 -16.62 -16.79 -8.65
C GLU A 126 -17.14 -16.46 -7.25
N ALA A 127 -17.71 -17.44 -6.55
CA ALA A 127 -18.14 -17.30 -5.17
C ALA A 127 -16.94 -17.08 -4.23
N ILE A 128 -15.89 -17.91 -4.37
CA ILE A 128 -14.62 -17.79 -3.65
C ILE A 128 -13.99 -16.40 -3.87
N SER A 129 -13.90 -15.94 -5.12
CA SER A 129 -13.40 -14.61 -5.41
C SER A 129 -14.27 -13.50 -4.83
N GLY A 130 -15.59 -13.70 -4.74
CA GLY A 130 -16.50 -12.78 -4.08
C GLY A 130 -16.23 -12.60 -2.58
N GLU A 131 -15.57 -13.57 -1.94
CA GLU A 131 -15.14 -13.50 -0.55
C GLU A 131 -13.78 -12.81 -0.37
N GLY A 132 -13.12 -12.39 -1.45
CA GLY A 132 -11.78 -11.81 -1.41
C GLY A 132 -10.67 -12.87 -1.36
N LYS A 133 -10.96 -14.10 -1.78
CA LYS A 133 -9.99 -15.19 -1.89
C LYS A 133 -9.52 -15.33 -3.33
N THR A 134 -8.33 -15.84 -3.56
CA THR A 134 -7.77 -16.07 -4.90
C THR A 134 -7.91 -17.56 -5.24
N PRO A 135 -8.80 -17.93 -6.18
CA PRO A 135 -8.93 -19.32 -6.63
C PRO A 135 -7.81 -19.67 -7.60
N MET A 136 -7.07 -20.73 -7.28
CA MET A 136 -6.08 -21.34 -8.16
C MET A 136 -6.63 -22.66 -8.68
N TRP A 137 -6.72 -22.77 -10.00
CA TRP A 137 -7.19 -23.96 -10.70
C TRP A 137 -6.07 -24.98 -10.74
N ILE A 138 -6.41 -26.24 -10.45
CA ILE A 138 -5.50 -27.37 -10.61
C ILE A 138 -6.07 -28.36 -11.62
N ALA A 139 -5.24 -28.73 -12.60
CA ALA A 139 -5.55 -29.76 -13.57
C ALA A 139 -4.47 -30.84 -13.55
N VAL A 140 -4.89 -32.08 -13.75
CA VAL A 140 -4.03 -33.28 -13.79
C VAL A 140 -4.32 -34.03 -15.08
N ASP A 141 -3.28 -34.35 -15.85
CA ASP A 141 -3.35 -35.06 -17.12
C ASP A 141 -4.42 -34.47 -18.07
N ALA A 142 -4.39 -33.15 -18.23
CA ALA A 142 -5.33 -32.35 -19.04
C ALA A 142 -6.80 -32.35 -18.58
N HIS A 143 -7.09 -32.80 -17.35
CA HIS A 143 -8.44 -32.75 -16.76
C HIS A 143 -8.46 -31.87 -15.52
N ILE A 144 -9.51 -31.05 -15.37
CA ILE A 144 -9.68 -30.25 -14.16
C ILE A 144 -9.84 -31.17 -12.95
N ALA A 145 -9.05 -30.90 -11.91
CA ALA A 145 -8.98 -31.69 -10.70
C ALA A 145 -9.57 -30.94 -9.49
N GLY A 146 -9.52 -29.60 -9.50
CA GLY A 146 -10.15 -28.78 -8.46
C GLY A 146 -9.77 -27.31 -8.46
N ILE A 147 -10.06 -26.65 -7.33
CA ILE A 147 -9.67 -25.27 -7.01
C ILE A 147 -9.05 -25.27 -5.61
N ILE A 148 -7.91 -24.60 -5.46
CA ILE A 148 -7.31 -24.26 -4.17
C ILE A 148 -7.47 -22.76 -3.97
N ALA A 149 -8.20 -22.36 -2.92
CA ALA A 149 -8.39 -20.96 -2.59
C ALA A 149 -7.35 -20.49 -1.58
N VAL A 150 -6.57 -19.48 -1.97
CA VAL A 150 -5.58 -18.85 -1.10
C VAL A 150 -6.03 -17.44 -0.79
N ALA A 151 -5.92 -17.03 0.48
CA ALA A 151 -6.26 -15.67 0.90
C ALA A 151 -5.15 -15.10 1.78
N ASP A 152 -4.87 -13.82 1.59
CA ASP A 152 -4.02 -13.05 2.50
C ASP A 152 -4.92 -12.22 3.42
N THR A 153 -4.71 -12.38 4.72
CA THR A 153 -5.59 -11.75 5.71
C THR A 153 -5.33 -10.25 5.80
N LEU A 154 -6.40 -9.47 5.89
CA LEU A 154 -6.30 -8.03 6.13
C LEU A 154 -5.61 -7.76 7.48
N LYS A 155 -4.79 -6.71 7.53
CA LYS A 155 -4.32 -6.20 8.83
C LYS A 155 -5.49 -5.58 9.58
N GLU A 156 -5.50 -5.75 10.90
CA GLU A 156 -6.59 -5.32 11.78
C GLU A 156 -6.90 -3.82 11.68
N ASN A 157 -5.88 -3.02 11.37
CA ASN A 157 -5.94 -1.56 11.26
C ASN A 157 -6.18 -1.06 9.82
N SER A 158 -6.26 -1.93 8.81
CA SER A 158 -6.39 -1.48 7.41
C SER A 158 -7.66 -0.67 7.19
N LYS A 159 -8.81 -1.14 7.71
CA LYS A 159 -10.09 -0.43 7.58
C LYS A 159 -10.08 0.94 8.25
N THR A 160 -9.52 1.04 9.46
CA THR A 160 -9.47 2.30 10.20
C THR A 160 -8.45 3.27 9.60
N ALA A 161 -7.35 2.75 9.05
CA ALA A 161 -6.37 3.55 8.32
C ALA A 161 -6.95 4.13 7.02
N VAL A 162 -7.67 3.34 6.22
CA VAL A 162 -8.36 3.82 5.00
C VAL A 162 -9.33 4.95 5.34
N ALA A 163 -10.16 4.77 6.37
CA ALA A 163 -11.07 5.83 6.82
C ALA A 163 -10.32 7.10 7.28
N ALA A 164 -9.16 6.96 7.92
CA ALA A 164 -8.34 8.10 8.30
C ALA A 164 -7.70 8.82 7.09
N LEU A 165 -7.31 8.08 6.04
CA LEU A 165 -6.84 8.65 4.77
C LEU A 165 -7.95 9.45 4.07
N HIS A 166 -9.17 8.94 4.07
CA HIS A 166 -10.35 9.68 3.58
C HIS A 166 -10.59 10.97 4.37
N ASN A 167 -10.48 10.92 5.70
CA ASN A 167 -10.60 12.11 6.55
C ASN A 167 -9.50 13.15 6.29
N LEU A 168 -8.36 12.73 5.74
CA LEU A 168 -7.30 13.62 5.27
C LEU A 168 -7.59 14.19 3.87
N GLY A 169 -8.70 13.80 3.22
CA GLY A 169 -9.13 14.27 1.90
C GLY A 169 -8.41 13.59 0.75
N LEU A 170 -7.99 12.33 0.92
CA LEU A 170 -7.34 11.53 -0.13
C LEU A 170 -8.35 10.56 -0.74
N GLU A 171 -8.30 10.39 -2.06
CA GLU A 171 -8.84 9.21 -2.75
C GLU A 171 -7.91 8.03 -2.48
N VAL A 172 -8.45 6.93 -1.95
CA VAL A 172 -7.70 5.72 -1.65
C VAL A 172 -7.91 4.72 -2.79
N ILE A 173 -6.80 4.31 -3.40
CA ILE A 173 -6.75 3.43 -4.56
C ILE A 173 -5.97 2.19 -4.16
N MET A 174 -6.46 1.00 -4.47
CA MET A 174 -5.71 -0.23 -4.29
C MET A 174 -5.13 -0.70 -5.61
N LEU A 175 -3.86 -1.12 -5.57
CA LEU A 175 -3.16 -1.71 -6.71
C LEU A 175 -2.82 -3.16 -6.37
N THR A 176 -3.14 -4.09 -7.27
CA THR A 176 -2.88 -5.52 -7.06
C THR A 176 -2.75 -6.30 -8.36
N GLY A 177 -2.00 -7.40 -8.32
CA GLY A 177 -1.96 -8.41 -9.37
C GLY A 177 -3.12 -9.41 -9.34
N ASP A 178 -3.92 -9.41 -8.26
CA ASP A 178 -5.07 -10.30 -8.14
C ASP A 178 -6.14 -9.99 -9.20
N ASN A 179 -7.03 -10.96 -9.42
CA ASN A 179 -8.17 -10.75 -10.29
C ASN A 179 -9.07 -9.61 -9.79
N LYS A 180 -9.82 -9.01 -10.71
CA LYS A 180 -10.68 -7.87 -10.40
C LYS A 180 -11.71 -8.15 -9.31
N ARG A 181 -12.30 -9.34 -9.29
CA ARG A 181 -13.39 -9.69 -8.37
C ARG A 181 -12.88 -9.80 -6.92
N THR A 182 -11.74 -10.45 -6.73
CA THR A 182 -11.04 -10.54 -5.45
C THR A 182 -10.61 -9.16 -4.96
N ALA A 183 -10.05 -8.34 -5.86
CA ALA A 183 -9.68 -6.96 -5.54
C ALA A 183 -10.90 -6.13 -5.11
N ASP A 184 -12.01 -6.20 -5.85
CA ASP A 184 -13.24 -5.47 -5.54
C ASP A 184 -13.87 -5.94 -4.22
N ALA A 185 -13.84 -7.24 -3.94
CA ALA A 185 -14.30 -7.80 -2.67
C ALA A 185 -13.50 -7.25 -1.48
N ILE A 186 -12.16 -7.26 -1.57
CA ILE A 186 -11.29 -6.67 -0.55
C ILE A 186 -11.54 -5.17 -0.41
N ALA A 187 -11.63 -4.44 -1.53
CA ALA A 187 -11.88 -3.01 -1.54
C ALA A 187 -13.18 -2.64 -0.80
N ASN A 188 -14.25 -3.41 -1.02
CA ASN A 188 -15.53 -3.20 -0.35
C ASN A 188 -15.47 -3.45 1.17
N GLN A 189 -14.64 -4.40 1.63
CA GLN A 189 -14.51 -4.70 3.06
C GLN A 189 -13.90 -3.55 3.87
N ILE A 190 -12.94 -2.83 3.26
CA ILE A 190 -12.18 -1.75 3.92
C ILE A 190 -12.50 -0.34 3.42
N GLY A 191 -13.34 -0.20 2.39
CA GLY A 191 -13.80 1.09 1.87
C GLY A 191 -12.82 1.78 0.93
N ILE A 192 -12.20 1.06 0.00
CA ILE A 192 -11.35 1.65 -1.05
C ILE A 192 -12.21 2.25 -2.16
N ASP A 193 -11.81 3.40 -2.72
CA ASP A 193 -12.57 4.13 -3.75
C ASP A 193 -12.41 3.54 -5.15
N ARG A 194 -11.20 3.07 -5.48
CA ARG A 194 -10.85 2.54 -6.81
C ARG A 194 -9.88 1.38 -6.72
N THR A 195 -10.10 0.36 -7.54
CA THR A 195 -9.24 -0.83 -7.68
C THR A 195 -8.53 -0.83 -9.03
N LEU A 196 -7.23 -1.12 -8.99
CA LEU A 196 -6.38 -1.38 -10.15
C LEU A 196 -5.89 -2.83 -10.02
N ALA A 197 -6.65 -3.74 -10.62
CA ALA A 197 -6.44 -5.19 -10.52
C ALA A 197 -5.72 -5.75 -11.76
N GLU A 198 -5.21 -6.98 -11.66
CA GLU A 198 -4.48 -7.69 -12.70
C GLU A 198 -3.25 -6.93 -13.22
N VAL A 199 -2.61 -6.14 -12.36
CA VAL A 199 -1.42 -5.34 -12.71
C VAL A 199 -0.15 -6.15 -12.44
N LEU A 200 0.62 -6.42 -13.49
CA LEU A 200 1.94 -7.04 -13.39
C LEU A 200 2.95 -6.08 -12.73
N PRO A 201 4.03 -6.59 -12.09
CA PRO A 201 5.07 -5.75 -11.46
C PRO A 201 5.60 -4.63 -12.38
N GLU A 202 5.85 -4.93 -13.66
CA GLU A 202 6.35 -3.96 -14.64
C GLU A 202 5.29 -2.90 -15.01
N GLY A 203 4.01 -3.24 -14.83
CA GLY A 203 2.87 -2.38 -15.11
C GLY A 203 2.57 -1.36 -14.01
N LYS A 204 3.05 -1.58 -12.77
CA LYS A 204 2.70 -0.75 -11.60
C LYS A 204 3.04 0.72 -11.81
N ALA A 205 4.26 1.03 -12.26
CA ALA A 205 4.68 2.41 -12.53
C ALA A 205 3.83 3.08 -13.63
N SER A 206 3.40 2.33 -14.64
CA SER A 206 2.53 2.85 -15.70
C SER A 206 1.16 3.26 -15.17
N GLU A 207 0.60 2.52 -14.22
CA GLU A 207 -0.66 2.87 -13.56
C GLU A 207 -0.53 4.12 -12.70
N ILE A 208 0.56 4.28 -11.95
CA ILE A 208 0.84 5.53 -11.21
C ILE A 208 0.91 6.72 -12.16
N LYS A 209 1.60 6.57 -13.30
CA LYS A 209 1.70 7.62 -14.31
C LYS A 209 0.33 7.98 -14.90
N LYS A 210 -0.54 7.00 -15.17
CA LYS A 210 -1.92 7.27 -15.63
C LYS A 210 -2.69 8.11 -14.61
N LEU A 211 -2.61 7.78 -13.32
CA LEU A 211 -3.25 8.57 -12.27
C LEU A 211 -2.70 10.01 -12.21
N GLN A 212 -1.39 10.20 -12.37
CA GLN A 212 -0.79 11.54 -12.45
C GLN A 212 -1.31 12.34 -13.66
N THR A 213 -1.56 11.68 -14.80
CA THR A 213 -2.18 12.35 -15.97
C THR A 213 -3.63 12.77 -15.73
N GLU A 214 -4.31 12.20 -14.73
CA GLU A 214 -5.63 12.64 -14.26
C GLU A 214 -5.55 13.91 -13.37
N ASN A 215 -4.42 14.64 -13.38
CA ASN A 215 -4.12 15.78 -12.50
C ASN A 215 -4.13 15.44 -10.99
N LYS A 216 -3.90 14.18 -10.64
CA LYS A 216 -3.74 13.75 -9.25
C LYS A 216 -2.29 13.95 -8.80
N LYS A 217 -2.13 14.29 -7.53
CA LYS A 217 -0.86 14.22 -6.80
C LYS A 217 -0.87 12.94 -6.00
N VAL A 218 -0.07 11.98 -6.46
CA VAL A 218 -0.19 10.57 -6.12
C VAL A 218 0.92 10.16 -5.15
N ALA A 219 0.53 9.59 -4.02
CA ALA A 219 1.43 8.81 -3.20
C ALA A 219 1.33 7.33 -3.56
N MET A 220 2.45 6.61 -3.59
CA MET A 220 2.48 5.15 -3.68
C MET A 220 2.96 4.59 -2.36
N VAL A 221 2.28 3.55 -1.85
CA VAL A 221 2.65 2.83 -0.63
C VAL A 221 2.91 1.38 -0.99
N GLY A 222 4.08 0.86 -0.63
CA GLY A 222 4.47 -0.52 -0.91
C GLY A 222 5.57 -1.02 0.03
N ASP A 223 5.98 -2.27 -0.16
CA ASP A 223 7.06 -2.91 0.63
C ASP A 223 8.47 -2.46 0.21
N GLY A 224 8.58 -1.85 -0.98
CA GLY A 224 9.83 -1.34 -1.55
C GLY A 224 10.74 -2.39 -2.18
N ILE A 225 10.34 -3.66 -2.21
CA ILE A 225 11.07 -4.73 -2.92
C ILE A 225 10.49 -4.87 -4.33
N ASN A 226 9.18 -5.14 -4.42
CA ASN A 226 8.50 -5.34 -5.70
C ASN A 226 7.96 -4.03 -6.29
N ASP A 227 7.81 -3.01 -5.44
CA ASP A 227 7.15 -1.75 -5.78
C ASP A 227 8.12 -0.60 -6.06
N ALA A 228 9.43 -0.84 -6.03
CA ALA A 228 10.44 0.21 -6.20
C ALA A 228 10.22 1.10 -7.45
N PRO A 229 9.90 0.55 -8.65
CA PRO A 229 9.60 1.38 -9.82
C PRO A 229 8.34 2.25 -9.65
N ALA A 230 7.32 1.75 -8.95
CA ALA A 230 6.08 2.48 -8.70
C ALA A 230 6.27 3.57 -7.63
N LEU A 231 7.05 3.28 -6.59
CA LEU A 231 7.44 4.25 -5.56
C LEU A 231 8.22 5.42 -6.15
N ALA A 232 9.19 5.14 -7.02
CA ALA A 232 9.99 6.17 -7.68
C ALA A 232 9.18 7.01 -8.70
N GLN A 233 8.12 6.46 -9.28
CA GLN A 233 7.25 7.17 -10.23
C GLN A 233 6.22 8.08 -9.54
N ALA A 234 5.88 7.81 -8.27
CA ALA A 234 4.92 8.60 -7.51
C ALA A 234 5.44 10.02 -7.20
N ASP A 235 4.54 10.94 -6.86
CA ASP A 235 4.95 12.26 -6.35
C ASP A 235 5.56 12.15 -4.94
N VAL A 236 5.13 11.14 -4.17
CA VAL A 236 5.73 10.74 -2.89
C VAL A 236 5.69 9.22 -2.78
N GLY A 237 6.85 8.57 -2.73
CA GLY A 237 6.97 7.14 -2.44
C GLY A 237 7.05 6.88 -0.93
N LEU A 238 6.17 6.01 -0.42
CA LEU A 238 6.18 5.57 0.98
C LEU A 238 6.45 4.06 1.09
N ALA A 239 7.59 3.69 1.66
CA ALA A 239 7.89 2.29 1.94
C ALA A 239 7.42 1.88 3.35
N ILE A 240 6.81 0.70 3.47
CA ILE A 240 6.39 0.09 4.73
C ILE A 240 7.24 -1.14 5.04
N GLY A 241 7.70 -1.28 6.29
CA GLY A 241 8.20 -2.55 6.81
C GLY A 241 9.71 -2.60 6.99
N THR A 242 10.30 -3.79 6.76
CA THR A 242 11.72 -4.05 7.00
C THR A 242 12.52 -3.16 6.08
N GLY A 243 13.18 -2.14 6.64
CA GLY A 243 14.01 -1.18 5.92
C GLY A 243 15.21 -1.84 5.23
N THR A 244 14.94 -2.65 4.21
CA THR A 244 15.92 -3.12 3.25
C THR A 244 16.50 -1.90 2.56
N ASP A 245 17.79 -1.96 2.23
CA ASP A 245 18.49 -0.81 1.65
C ASP A 245 17.80 -0.33 0.36
N VAL A 246 17.22 -1.27 -0.41
CA VAL A 246 16.47 -1.00 -1.64
C VAL A 246 15.20 -0.18 -1.38
N ALA A 247 14.40 -0.58 -0.38
CA ALA A 247 13.17 0.12 0.00
C ALA A 247 13.47 1.52 0.56
N MET A 248 14.55 1.65 1.35
CA MET A 248 15.02 2.94 1.83
C MET A 248 15.50 3.83 0.68
N GLU A 249 16.24 3.29 -0.28
CA GLU A 249 16.78 4.06 -1.41
C GLU A 249 15.68 4.55 -2.36
N SER A 250 14.63 3.75 -2.55
CA SER A 250 13.57 3.98 -3.53
C SER A 250 12.37 4.78 -2.98
N SER A 251 12.37 5.17 -1.70
CA SER A 251 11.26 5.89 -1.07
C SER A 251 11.65 7.25 -0.48
N ASP A 252 10.73 8.21 -0.58
CA ASP A 252 10.86 9.53 0.06
C ASP A 252 10.60 9.46 1.56
N ILE A 253 9.70 8.56 1.96
CA ILE A 253 9.31 8.34 3.35
C ILE A 253 9.37 6.84 3.64
N THR A 254 10.12 6.46 4.67
CA THR A 254 10.21 5.06 5.11
C THR A 254 9.57 4.92 6.49
N LEU A 255 8.70 3.93 6.63
CA LEU A 255 8.01 3.57 7.85
C LEU A 255 8.68 2.35 8.47
N ILE A 256 9.25 2.53 9.67
CA ILE A 256 9.92 1.46 10.42
C ILE A 256 8.92 0.37 10.83
N THR A 257 7.66 0.76 11.05
CA THR A 257 6.57 -0.15 11.37
C THR A 257 5.86 -0.62 10.10
N GLY A 258 5.53 -1.91 10.03
CA GLY A 258 4.75 -2.54 8.95
C GLY A 258 3.28 -2.10 8.86
N ASP A 259 2.92 -0.93 9.37
CA ASP A 259 1.53 -0.51 9.63
C ASP A 259 1.15 0.74 8.82
N LEU A 260 -0.01 0.69 8.15
CA LEU A 260 -0.67 1.81 7.48
C LEU A 260 -0.94 3.01 8.40
N THR A 261 -1.01 2.82 9.72
CA THR A 261 -1.11 3.93 10.69
C THR A 261 0.08 4.89 10.56
N GLY A 262 1.26 4.39 10.19
CA GLY A 262 2.44 5.19 9.92
C GLY A 262 2.25 6.10 8.71
N VAL A 263 1.60 5.61 7.64
CA VAL A 263 1.28 6.38 6.42
C VAL A 263 0.36 7.54 6.77
N VAL A 264 -0.73 7.25 7.49
CA VAL A 264 -1.68 8.27 7.96
C VAL A 264 -0.95 9.34 8.78
N THR A 265 -0.09 8.91 9.70
CA THR A 265 0.67 9.80 10.57
C THR A 265 1.63 10.68 9.78
N ALA A 266 2.34 10.12 8.79
CA ALA A 266 3.29 10.85 7.95
C ALA A 266 2.60 11.98 7.17
N ILE A 267 1.47 11.67 6.53
CA ILE A 267 0.69 12.64 5.75
C ILE A 267 0.09 13.70 6.69
N ALA A 268 -0.49 13.30 7.81
CA ALA A 268 -1.04 14.23 8.79
C ALA A 268 0.03 15.18 9.36
N LEU A 269 1.23 14.65 9.65
CA LEU A 269 2.37 15.44 10.11
C LEU A 269 2.84 16.44 9.05
N SER A 270 2.92 16.02 7.79
CA SER A 270 3.22 16.91 6.66
C SER A 270 2.20 18.07 6.59
N LYS A 271 0.90 17.76 6.62
CA LYS A 271 -0.15 18.79 6.59
C LYS A 271 -0.07 19.74 7.79
N ALA A 272 0.20 19.23 8.98
CA ALA A 272 0.39 20.03 10.18
C ALA A 272 1.64 20.93 10.11
N THR A 273 2.72 20.41 9.55
CA THR A 273 3.99 21.13 9.40
C THR A 273 3.87 22.27 8.40
N ILE A 274 3.25 22.03 7.22
CA ILE A 274 3.01 23.10 6.24
C ILE A 274 2.05 24.16 6.78
N ARG A 275 1.04 23.77 7.57
CA ARG A 275 0.19 24.73 8.30
C ARG A 275 1.01 25.59 9.26
N ASN A 276 1.94 25.01 9.99
CA ASN A 276 2.83 25.74 10.90
C ASN A 276 3.74 26.71 10.13
N ILE A 277 4.33 26.28 9.02
CA ILE A 277 5.17 27.11 8.15
C ILE A 277 4.38 28.31 7.61
N LYS A 278 3.16 28.08 7.11
CA LYS A 278 2.27 29.16 6.62
C LYS A 278 1.95 30.18 7.73
N GLN A 279 1.71 29.72 8.96
CA GLN A 279 1.51 30.61 10.11
C GLN A 279 2.77 31.42 10.45
N ASN A 280 3.95 30.78 10.41
CA ASN A 280 5.21 31.45 10.72
C ASN A 280 5.52 32.53 9.67
N LEU A 281 5.33 32.21 8.38
CA LEU A 281 5.48 33.19 7.29
C LEU A 281 4.48 34.33 7.43
N PHE A 282 3.22 34.03 7.75
CA PHE A 282 2.22 35.07 8.00
C PHE A 282 2.66 36.05 9.08
N TRP A 283 3.13 35.56 10.24
CA TRP A 283 3.61 36.44 11.30
C TRP A 283 4.87 37.20 10.88
N ALA A 284 5.84 36.54 10.25
CA ALA A 284 7.06 37.19 9.77
C ALA A 284 6.76 38.35 8.82
N PHE A 285 5.81 38.18 7.90
CA PHE A 285 5.39 39.24 6.99
C PHE A 285 4.51 40.29 7.67
N ALA A 286 3.60 39.92 8.56
CA ALA A 286 2.70 40.87 9.23
C ALA A 286 3.47 41.98 9.96
N TYR A 287 4.53 41.63 10.70
CA TYR A 287 5.39 42.63 11.35
C TYR A 287 6.05 43.56 10.33
N ASN A 288 6.61 43.02 9.25
CA ASN A 288 7.27 43.82 8.21
C ASN A 288 6.28 44.72 7.46
N THR A 289 5.12 44.21 7.10
CA THR A 289 4.06 44.96 6.41
C THR A 289 3.55 46.12 7.25
N ILE A 290 3.52 46.00 8.58
CA ILE A 290 3.15 47.11 9.48
C ILE A 290 4.30 48.11 9.62
N LEU A 291 5.53 47.63 9.75
CA LEU A 291 6.68 48.49 10.03
C LEU A 291 7.18 49.28 8.82
N ILE A 292 7.05 48.76 7.60
CA ILE A 292 7.52 49.44 6.38
C ILE A 292 6.78 50.78 6.15
N PRO A 293 5.43 50.87 6.17
CA PRO A 293 4.71 52.14 6.06
C PRO A 293 5.04 53.12 7.19
N VAL A 294 5.27 52.62 8.41
CA VAL A 294 5.67 53.45 9.55
C VAL A 294 7.07 54.03 9.34
N ALA A 295 8.02 53.22 8.85
CA ALA A 295 9.36 53.68 8.48
C ALA A 295 9.33 54.66 7.30
N ALA A 296 8.44 54.45 6.32
CA ALA A 296 8.23 55.31 5.18
C ALA A 296 7.55 56.66 5.54
N GLY A 297 7.16 56.86 6.80
CA GLY A 297 6.67 58.14 7.30
C GLY A 297 5.16 58.34 7.17
N VAL A 298 4.36 57.30 6.96
CA VAL A 298 2.89 57.42 6.91
C VAL A 298 2.30 58.04 8.19
N LEU A 299 2.92 57.78 9.34
CA LEU A 299 2.50 58.36 10.63
C LEU A 299 3.14 59.72 10.93
N PHE A 300 4.14 60.14 10.15
CA PHE A 300 4.86 61.39 10.36
C PHE A 300 3.98 62.65 10.22
N PRO A 301 3.13 62.82 9.18
CA PRO A 301 2.37 64.06 9.01
C PRO A 301 1.29 64.30 10.07
N PHE A 302 0.81 63.24 10.74
CA PHE A 302 -0.26 63.35 11.74
C PHE A 302 0.25 63.26 13.18
N PHE A 303 1.31 62.50 13.43
CA PHE A 303 1.79 62.20 14.78
C PHE A 303 3.27 62.57 15.01
N GLY A 304 4.01 62.99 13.98
CA GLY A 304 5.45 63.25 14.06
C GLY A 304 6.29 61.99 14.31
N ILE A 305 5.71 60.80 14.15
CA ILE A 305 6.35 59.51 14.47
C ILE A 305 7.12 59.01 13.23
N LEU A 306 8.42 58.83 13.40
CA LEU A 306 9.28 58.05 12.52
C LEU A 306 9.66 56.74 13.23
N LEU A 307 9.86 55.67 12.48
CA LEU A 307 10.23 54.38 13.07
C LEU A 307 11.62 54.48 13.73
N ASN A 308 11.66 54.38 15.07
CA ASN A 308 12.92 54.28 15.79
C ASN A 308 13.52 52.87 15.58
N PRO A 309 14.82 52.74 15.22
CA PRO A 309 15.50 51.45 15.08
C PRO A 309 15.33 50.50 16.28
N ILE A 310 15.17 51.02 17.49
CA ILE A 310 14.92 50.22 18.71
C ILE A 310 13.59 49.46 18.61
N PHE A 311 12.52 50.11 18.14
CA PHE A 311 11.22 49.46 17.97
C PHE A 311 11.22 48.45 16.82
N ALA A 312 11.98 48.72 15.76
CA ALA A 312 12.20 47.76 14.69
C ALA A 312 12.92 46.50 15.20
N ALA A 313 13.99 46.67 15.99
CA ALA A 313 14.72 45.57 16.61
C ALA A 313 13.85 44.77 17.59
N ALA A 314 13.05 45.45 18.41
CA ALA A 314 12.11 44.80 19.33
C ALA A 314 11.06 43.97 18.59
N ALA A 315 10.49 44.50 17.51
CA ALA A 315 9.53 43.77 16.68
C ALA A 315 10.17 42.57 15.98
N MET A 316 11.41 42.67 15.48
CA MET A 316 12.13 41.52 14.93
C MET A 316 12.35 40.43 15.98
N ALA A 317 12.76 40.80 17.19
CA ALA A 317 12.94 39.84 18.29
C ALA A 317 11.62 39.17 18.68
N LEU A 318 10.52 39.93 18.79
CA LEU A 318 9.19 39.39 19.08
C LEU A 318 8.67 38.46 17.96
N SER A 319 8.96 38.79 16.70
CA SER A 319 8.67 37.93 15.55
C SER A 319 9.38 36.58 15.67
N SER A 320 10.68 36.59 15.98
CA SER A 320 11.45 35.35 16.20
C SER A 320 10.90 34.53 17.35
N VAL A 321 10.57 35.15 18.50
CA VAL A 321 9.95 34.45 19.63
C VAL A 321 8.61 33.83 19.23
N THR A 322 7.78 34.56 18.48
CA THR A 322 6.47 34.08 18.01
C THR A 322 6.62 32.87 17.09
N VAL A 323 7.51 32.96 16.10
CA VAL A 323 7.78 31.89 15.13
C VAL A 323 8.34 30.64 15.82
N VAL A 324 9.34 30.80 16.69
CA VAL A 324 9.95 29.68 17.42
C VAL A 324 8.91 29.02 18.34
N THR A 325 8.15 29.82 19.10
CA THR A 325 7.10 29.29 19.98
C THR A 325 6.02 28.54 19.19
N ASN A 326 5.63 29.05 18.02
CA ASN A 326 4.67 28.38 17.16
C ASN A 326 5.24 27.08 16.58
N ALA A 327 6.48 27.06 16.12
CA ALA A 327 7.16 25.85 15.62
C ALA A 327 7.23 24.75 16.69
N LEU A 328 7.53 25.12 17.95
CA LEU A 328 7.57 24.18 19.06
C LEU A 328 6.23 23.49 19.34
N ARG A 329 5.09 24.03 18.88
CA ARG A 329 3.79 23.34 18.99
C ARG A 329 3.76 22.03 18.21
N LEU A 330 4.56 21.86 17.17
CA LEU A 330 4.68 20.60 16.44
C LEU A 330 5.24 19.47 17.32
N ARG A 331 6.01 19.77 18.38
CA ARG A 331 6.44 18.74 19.36
C ARG A 331 5.27 18.13 20.14
N ARG A 332 4.11 18.79 20.16
CA ARG A 332 2.87 18.29 20.78
C ARG A 332 1.91 17.72 19.75
N PHE A 333 2.37 17.50 18.52
CA PHE A 333 1.56 16.85 17.49
C PHE A 333 1.11 15.48 17.99
N LYS A 334 -0.19 15.22 17.86
CA LYS A 334 -0.76 13.91 18.09
C LYS A 334 -1.23 13.39 16.75
N PRO A 335 -0.81 12.17 16.35
CA PRO A 335 -1.37 11.52 15.18
C PRO A 335 -2.90 11.50 15.24
N PRO A 336 -3.60 11.55 14.09
CA PRO A 336 -5.03 11.27 14.06
C PRO A 336 -5.26 9.94 14.79
N ILE A 337 -6.18 9.94 15.75
CA ILE A 337 -6.45 8.73 16.55
C ILE A 337 -7.01 7.68 15.60
N ILE A 338 -6.20 6.65 15.34
CA ILE A 338 -6.67 5.40 14.78
C ILE A 338 -6.94 4.55 16.02
N ASP A 339 -8.21 4.49 16.41
CA ASP A 339 -8.61 3.92 17.69
C ASP A 339 -8.13 2.46 17.80
N LYS A 340 -7.13 2.20 18.65
CA LYS A 340 -6.82 0.83 19.11
C LYS A 340 -7.95 0.27 19.99
N ALA A 341 -8.85 1.13 20.48
CA ALA A 341 -9.88 0.79 21.46
C ALA A 341 -11.12 0.09 20.88
N MET A 342 -11.24 -0.11 19.57
CA MET A 342 -12.28 -0.98 18.97
C MET A 342 -11.81 -2.43 18.75
N VAL A 343 -10.57 -2.77 19.11
CA VAL A 343 -9.94 -4.08 18.85
C VAL A 343 -9.88 -4.96 20.12
N GLY A 344 -10.70 -4.66 21.13
CA GLY A 344 -10.71 -5.42 22.38
C GLY A 344 -12.04 -5.36 23.11
N ALA A 345 -13.03 -6.11 22.61
CA ALA A 345 -14.16 -6.65 23.37
C ALA A 345 -14.58 -7.98 22.74
#